data_AF-A0A951PDY0-F1
#
_entry.id   AF-A0A951PDY0-F1
#
_cell.length_a   1.000
_cell.length_b   1.000
_cell.length_c   1.000
_cell.angle_alpha   90.00
_cell.angle_beta   90.00
_cell.angle_gamma   90.00
#
_symmetry.space_group_name_H-M   'P 1'
#
loop_
_entity.id
_entity.type
_entity.pdbx_description
1 polymer ?
#
loop_
_entity_poly.entity_id
_entity_poly.type
_entity_poly.pdbx_seq_one_letter_code
_entity_poly.pdbx_strand_id
1 'polypeptide(L)'
;MSLQSASQSSSSSVLQIASTEDESELGASASQSASQLSSEPLPAVSPLGGTNLKVFLSTFLTIFLAELGDKTQLTTLLLAAKSHAPWIVFAGAGTALVITSLLGVWLGCWLARRISAKTLETAAGVLLLLISAQLFWEVFHL
;
A
#
# COMPACT_ATOMS: atom_id res chain seq x y z
N MET A 1 42.43 -75.48 11.36
CA MET A 1 41.45 -75.49 10.26
C MET A 1 40.22 -74.79 10.79
N SER A 2 39.84 -73.68 10.13
CA SER A 2 38.76 -72.72 10.44
C SER A 2 38.79 -72.00 11.79
N LEU A 3 38.48 -70.71 11.91
CA LEU A 3 38.36 -69.55 11.04
C LEU A 3 38.03 -68.41 12.05
N GLN A 4 38.50 -67.19 11.80
CA GLN A 4 37.79 -65.96 12.18
C GLN A 4 37.86 -65.50 13.66
N SER A 5 39.06 -65.18 14.14
CA SER A 5 39.24 -64.30 15.31
C SER A 5 39.35 -62.82 14.87
N ALA A 6 38.39 -62.02 15.32
CA ALA A 6 38.57 -60.64 15.78
C ALA A 6 39.00 -59.53 14.78
N SER A 7 38.48 -59.53 13.55
CA SER A 7 38.50 -58.34 12.68
C SER A 7 37.25 -57.47 12.92
N GLN A 8 37.15 -56.77 14.06
CA GLN A 8 36.18 -55.67 14.22
C GLN A 8 36.41 -54.69 15.39
N SER A 9 37.58 -54.67 16.04
CA SER A 9 37.80 -53.88 17.27
C SER A 9 38.95 -52.87 17.17
N SER A 10 39.14 -52.19 16.04
CA SER A 10 40.20 -51.17 15.91
C SER A 10 39.87 -49.96 15.01
N SER A 11 38.61 -49.78 14.61
CA SER A 11 38.17 -48.55 13.89
C SER A 11 37.44 -47.54 14.78
N SER A 12 37.31 -47.79 16.09
CA SER A 12 36.51 -46.93 16.97
C SER A 12 37.30 -45.92 17.82
N SER A 13 38.64 -45.94 17.76
CA SER A 13 39.50 -45.09 18.60
C SER A 13 40.14 -43.89 17.87
N VAL A 14 39.94 -43.75 16.56
CA VAL A 14 40.58 -42.69 15.75
C VAL A 14 39.68 -41.46 15.55
N LEU A 15 38.38 -41.52 15.90
CA LEU A 15 37.44 -40.39 15.76
C LEU A 15 36.99 -39.74 17.08
N GLN A 16 37.84 -39.73 18.11
CA GLN A 16 37.46 -39.14 19.40
C GLN A 16 38.50 -38.25 20.10
N ILE A 17 39.59 -37.83 19.42
CA ILE A 17 40.69 -37.07 20.07
C ILE A 17 41.16 -35.84 19.25
N ALA A 18 40.28 -35.22 18.48
CA ALA A 18 40.50 -33.88 17.92
C ALA A 18 39.14 -33.17 17.88
N SER A 19 38.55 -32.82 19.01
CA SER A 19 38.88 -31.66 19.85
C SER A 19 39.00 -30.37 19.01
N THR A 20 37.90 -29.65 18.86
CA THR A 20 37.59 -28.44 19.66
C THR A 20 38.30 -27.19 19.14
N GLU A 21 37.70 -26.57 18.12
CA GLU A 21 37.69 -25.11 17.94
C GLU A 21 36.20 -24.81 17.68
N ASP A 22 35.45 -24.46 18.72
CA ASP A 22 35.09 -23.09 19.05
C ASP A 22 34.36 -22.39 17.90
N GLU A 23 33.06 -22.67 17.79
CA GLU A 23 32.03 -21.80 17.20
C GLU A 23 30.74 -22.04 18.02
N SER A 24 30.83 -21.79 19.33
CA SER A 24 29.64 -21.44 20.10
C SER A 24 29.31 -19.99 19.76
N GLU A 25 28.16 -19.73 19.14
CA GLU A 25 27.21 -18.67 19.56
C GLU A 25 26.07 -18.38 18.55
N LEU A 26 26.03 -18.95 17.35
CA LEU A 26 25.00 -18.56 16.36
C LEU A 26 23.68 -19.34 16.36
N GLY A 27 23.50 -20.34 17.25
CA GLY A 27 22.34 -21.26 17.20
C GLY A 27 21.32 -21.15 18.33
N ALA A 28 21.66 -20.55 19.46
CA ALA A 28 20.83 -20.60 20.67
C ALA A 28 19.79 -19.48 20.77
N SER A 29 19.93 -18.37 20.04
CA SER A 29 19.00 -17.23 20.10
C SER A 29 17.80 -17.37 19.14
N ALA A 30 17.93 -18.17 18.08
CA ALA A 30 16.90 -18.30 17.04
C ALA A 30 15.73 -19.22 17.43
N SER A 31 15.97 -20.24 18.26
CA SER A 31 14.92 -21.21 18.62
C SER A 31 14.07 -20.79 19.82
N GLN A 32 14.53 -19.83 20.63
CA GLN A 32 13.76 -19.31 21.76
C GLN A 32 12.79 -18.19 21.33
N SER A 33 13.12 -17.49 20.23
CA SER A 33 12.26 -16.45 19.65
C SER A 33 11.07 -17.00 18.84
N ALA A 34 11.20 -18.20 18.27
CA ALA A 34 10.15 -18.80 17.43
C ALA A 34 8.95 -19.36 18.24
N SER A 35 9.15 -19.71 19.51
CA SER A 35 8.09 -20.21 20.40
C SER A 35 7.38 -19.10 21.18
N GLN A 36 7.89 -17.87 21.12
CA GLN A 36 7.36 -16.67 21.78
C GLN A 36 6.57 -15.76 20.83
N LEU A 37 6.37 -16.15 19.57
CA LEU A 37 5.52 -15.41 18.62
C LEU A 37 4.13 -16.04 18.41
N SER A 38 3.84 -17.20 19.01
CA SER A 38 2.54 -17.86 18.95
C SER A 38 1.59 -17.50 20.11
N SER A 39 1.98 -16.56 20.97
CA SER A 39 1.22 -16.18 22.17
C SER A 39 1.05 -14.68 22.38
N GLU A 40 1.26 -13.84 21.37
CA GLU A 40 0.60 -12.52 21.39
C GLU A 40 -0.87 -12.78 21.05
N PRO A 41 -1.82 -12.61 21.98
CA PRO A 41 -3.21 -12.51 21.59
C PRO A 41 -3.24 -11.37 20.59
N LEU A 42 -3.48 -11.69 19.32
CA LEU A 42 -3.68 -10.71 18.26
C LEU A 42 -4.48 -9.59 18.91
N PRO A 43 -3.97 -8.33 18.98
CA PRO A 43 -4.67 -7.26 19.65
C PRO A 43 -6.08 -7.37 19.15
N ALA A 44 -7.03 -7.59 20.06
CA ALA A 44 -8.40 -7.75 19.68
C ALA A 44 -8.70 -6.49 18.88
N VAL A 45 -8.70 -6.62 17.55
CA VAL A 45 -9.27 -5.64 16.67
C VAL A 45 -10.72 -5.84 17.02
N SER A 46 -11.10 -5.16 18.10
CA SER A 46 -12.47 -4.92 18.45
C SER A 46 -13.04 -4.53 17.11
N PRO A 47 -13.97 -5.31 16.52
CA PRO A 47 -14.69 -4.80 15.38
C PRO A 47 -15.24 -3.51 15.93
N LEU A 48 -14.64 -2.38 15.50
CA LEU A 48 -15.00 -1.09 16.03
C LEU A 48 -16.36 -0.90 15.37
N GLY A 49 -17.38 -1.42 16.04
CA GLY A 49 -18.79 -1.12 15.87
C GLY A 49 -19.02 0.34 16.25
N GLY A 50 -18.11 1.23 15.86
CA GLY A 50 -18.45 2.57 15.48
C GLY A 50 -19.35 2.41 14.28
N THR A 51 -20.65 2.34 14.59
CA THR A 51 -21.80 2.73 13.78
C THR A 51 -21.36 3.31 12.44
N ASN A 52 -21.87 2.83 11.30
CA ASN A 52 -21.54 3.29 9.94
C ASN A 52 -21.24 4.80 9.80
N LEU A 53 -21.87 5.63 10.63
CA LEU A 53 -21.52 7.02 10.91
C LEU A 53 -20.03 7.30 11.18
N LYS A 54 -19.30 6.52 11.98
CA LYS A 54 -17.88 6.71 12.28
C LYS A 54 -17.00 6.46 11.05
N VAL A 55 -17.32 5.43 10.27
CA VAL A 55 -16.64 5.14 9.00
C VAL A 55 -16.97 6.23 7.97
N PHE A 56 -18.24 6.61 7.86
CA PHE A 56 -18.68 7.73 7.02
C PHE A 56 -17.96 9.03 7.41
N LEU A 57 -17.94 9.39 8.69
CA LEU A 57 -17.36 10.63 9.18
C LEU A 57 -15.84 10.63 9.01
N SER A 58 -15.17 9.50 9.25
CA SER A 58 -13.72 9.36 9.03
C SER A 58 -13.36 9.49 7.54
N THR A 59 -14.12 8.83 6.67
CA THR A 59 -13.91 8.86 5.22
C THR A 59 -14.24 10.25 4.67
N PHE A 60 -15.36 10.84 5.11
CA PHE A 60 -15.75 12.20 4.79
C PHE A 60 -14.69 13.20 5.23
N LEU A 61 -14.23 13.18 6.49
CA LEU A 61 -13.19 14.12 6.95
C LEU A 61 -11.89 13.94 6.17
N THR A 62 -11.47 12.70 5.92
CA THR A 62 -10.21 12.45 5.19
C THR A 62 -10.28 13.00 3.77
N ILE A 63 -11.36 12.70 3.04
CA ILE A 63 -11.58 13.19 1.68
C ILE A 63 -11.81 14.70 1.68
N PHE A 64 -12.63 15.20 2.61
CA PHE A 64 -12.93 16.62 2.75
C PHE A 64 -11.67 17.43 3.02
N LEU A 65 -10.77 16.98 3.90
CA LEU A 65 -9.48 17.64 4.15
C LEU A 65 -8.54 17.54 2.95
N ALA A 66 -8.51 16.40 2.26
CA ALA A 66 -7.72 16.23 1.05
C ALA A 66 -8.21 17.14 -0.10
N GLU A 67 -9.51 17.42 -0.14
CA GLU A 67 -10.17 18.22 -1.16
C GLU A 67 -10.39 19.68 -0.72
N LEU A 68 -10.21 20.03 0.55
CA LEU A 68 -10.52 21.35 1.10
C LEU A 68 -9.57 22.38 0.50
N GLY A 69 -10.11 23.30 -0.29
CA GLY A 69 -9.30 24.31 -0.95
C GLY A 69 -8.59 23.82 -2.20
N ASP A 70 -9.07 22.73 -2.83
CA ASP A 70 -8.71 22.46 -4.22
C ASP A 70 -8.96 23.72 -5.08
N LYS A 71 -8.08 23.95 -6.05
CA LYS A 71 -8.13 25.12 -6.92
C LYS A 71 -9.47 25.21 -7.65
N THR A 72 -10.13 24.08 -7.89
CA THR A 72 -11.47 24.03 -8.48
C THR A 72 -12.55 24.62 -7.56
N GLN A 73 -12.45 24.40 -6.25
CA GLN A 73 -13.39 24.94 -5.26
C GLN A 73 -13.24 26.47 -5.13
N LEU A 74 -12.00 26.98 -5.07
CA LEU A 74 -11.75 28.43 -5.06
C LEU A 74 -12.17 29.11 -6.36
N THR A 75 -11.92 28.48 -7.51
CA THR A 75 -12.34 29.01 -8.81
C THR A 75 -13.86 29.09 -8.90
N THR A 76 -14.56 28.05 -8.46
CA THR A 76 -16.03 28.02 -8.44
C THR A 76 -16.60 29.05 -7.46
N LEU A 77 -16.01 29.19 -6.27
CA LEU A 77 -16.42 30.17 -5.27
C LEU A 77 -16.20 31.61 -5.78
N LEU A 78 -15.05 31.89 -6.41
CA LEU A 78 -14.74 33.20 -6.97
C LEU A 78 -15.68 33.55 -8.15
N LEU A 79 -15.98 32.56 -9.01
CA LEU A 79 -16.95 32.70 -10.08
C LEU A 79 -18.37 32.96 -9.56
N ALA A 80 -18.77 32.29 -8.48
CA ALA A 80 -20.03 32.52 -7.80
C ALA A 80 -20.08 33.90 -7.13
N ALA A 81 -18.99 34.34 -6.50
CA ALA A 81 -18.89 35.65 -5.85
C ALA A 81 -18.90 36.83 -6.84
N LYS A 82 -18.37 36.66 -8.05
CA LYS A 82 -18.48 37.66 -9.12
C LYS A 82 -19.80 37.64 -9.87
N SER A 83 -20.62 36.60 -9.70
CA SER A 83 -21.88 36.45 -10.41
C SER A 83 -23.04 37.06 -9.63
N HIS A 84 -23.92 37.78 -10.34
CA HIS A 84 -25.12 38.37 -9.76
C HIS A 84 -26.15 37.31 -9.28
N ALA A 85 -25.95 36.04 -9.65
CA ALA A 85 -26.80 34.90 -9.30
C ALA A 85 -25.95 33.67 -8.89
N PRO A 86 -25.46 33.59 -7.63
CA PRO A 86 -24.55 32.53 -7.17
C PRO A 86 -25.16 31.13 -7.25
N TRP A 87 -26.48 31.02 -7.11
CA TRP A 87 -27.20 29.75 -7.23
C TRP A 87 -27.12 29.12 -8.63
N ILE A 88 -27.08 29.95 -9.68
CA ILE A 88 -26.96 29.46 -11.06
C ILE A 88 -25.56 28.92 -11.32
N VAL A 89 -24.54 29.58 -10.79
CA VAL A 89 -23.14 29.11 -10.88
C VAL A 89 -22.97 27.79 -10.15
N PHE A 90 -23.55 27.65 -8.95
CA PHE A 90 -23.53 26.40 -8.20
C PHE A 90 -24.21 25.27 -8.97
N ALA A 91 -25.42 25.50 -9.49
CA ALA A 91 -26.14 24.50 -10.29
C ALA A 91 -25.37 24.13 -11.57
N GLY A 92 -24.77 25.11 -12.25
CA GLY A 92 -23.97 24.89 -13.44
C GLY A 92 -22.70 24.08 -13.15
N ALA A 93 -21.94 24.46 -12.13
CA ALA A 93 -20.74 23.74 -11.71
C ALA A 93 -21.06 22.32 -11.24
N GLY A 94 -22.11 22.14 -10.44
CA GLY A 94 -22.59 20.82 -10.01
C GLY A 94 -23.01 19.95 -11.18
N THR A 95 -23.76 20.50 -12.14
CA THR A 95 -24.17 19.77 -13.35
C THR A 95 -22.96 19.40 -14.21
N ALA A 96 -22.00 20.31 -14.39
CA ALA A 96 -20.77 20.04 -15.11
C ALA A 96 -19.94 18.94 -14.45
N LEU A 97 -19.86 18.91 -13.12
CA LEU A 97 -19.17 17.86 -12.36
C LEU A 97 -19.81 16.50 -12.57
N VAL A 98 -21.14 16.41 -12.53
CA VAL A 98 -21.89 15.16 -12.76
C VAL A 98 -21.66 14.66 -14.19
N ILE A 99 -21.77 15.53 -15.19
CA ILE A 99 -21.54 15.18 -16.60
C ILE A 99 -20.11 14.70 -16.81
N THR A 100 -19.13 15.42 -16.25
CA THR A 100 -17.71 15.08 -16.36
C THR A 100 -17.42 13.73 -15.71
N SER A 101 -17.97 13.49 -14.52
CA SER A 101 -17.82 12.21 -13.82
C SER A 101 -18.44 11.06 -14.61
N LEU A 102 -19.62 11.27 -15.21
CA LEU A 102 -20.30 10.27 -16.01
C LEU A 102 -19.50 9.94 -17.29
N LEU A 103 -18.97 10.96 -17.95
CA LEU A 103 -18.06 10.81 -19.10
C LEU A 103 -16.77 10.06 -18.70
N GLY A 104 -16.19 10.40 -17.54
CA GLY A 104 -15.00 9.74 -17.02
C GLY A 104 -15.23 8.25 -16.76
N VAL A 105 -16.34 7.89 -16.10
CA VAL A 105 -16.71 6.48 -15.87
C VAL A 105 -16.98 5.77 -17.19
N TRP A 106 -17.72 6.38 -18.11
CA TRP A 106 -18.02 5.78 -19.41
C TRP A 106 -16.74 5.52 -20.22
N LEU A 107 -15.85 6.51 -20.28
CA LEU A 107 -14.57 6.40 -20.97
C LEU A 107 -13.63 5.39 -20.28
N GLY A 108 -13.60 5.38 -18.95
CA GLY A 108 -12.87 4.41 -18.16
C GLY A 108 -13.34 2.98 -18.40
N CYS A 109 -14.66 2.72 -18.40
CA CYS A 109 -15.23 1.42 -18.73
C CYS A 109 -14.99 1.02 -20.19
N TRP A 110 -14.99 1.97 -21.12
CA TRP A 110 -14.63 1.70 -22.51
C TRP A 110 -13.16 1.30 -22.65
N LEU A 111 -12.27 2.05 -21.99
CA LEU A 111 -10.83 1.81 -22.02
C LEU A 111 -10.44 0.50 -21.34
N ALA A 112 -11.03 0.21 -20.17
CA ALA A 112 -10.81 -1.04 -19.43
C ALA A 112 -11.25 -2.29 -20.19
N ARG A 113 -12.24 -2.18 -21.10
CA ARG A 113 -12.65 -3.30 -21.97
C ARG A 113 -11.73 -3.53 -23.16
N ARG A 114 -11.00 -2.51 -23.59
CA ARG A 114 -10.11 -2.57 -24.77
C ARG A 114 -8.65 -2.87 -24.40
N ILE A 115 -8.22 -2.53 -23.18
CA ILE A 115 -6.82 -2.53 -22.79
C ILE A 115 -6.60 -3.40 -21.55
N SER A 116 -5.49 -4.13 -21.51
CA SER A 116 -5.11 -4.95 -20.34
C SER A 116 -4.85 -4.09 -19.09
N ALA A 117 -5.20 -4.60 -17.90
CA ALA A 117 -5.05 -3.88 -16.64
C ALA A 117 -3.61 -3.39 -16.38
N LYS A 118 -2.61 -4.18 -16.75
CA LYS A 118 -1.18 -3.82 -16.60
C LYS A 118 -0.80 -2.59 -17.40
N THR A 119 -1.31 -2.47 -18.63
CA THR A 119 -1.07 -1.31 -19.47
C THR A 119 -1.73 -0.06 -18.89
N LEU A 120 -2.93 -0.21 -18.32
CA LEU A 120 -3.66 0.90 -17.72
C LEU A 120 -2.97 1.44 -16.46
N GLU A 121 -2.46 0.54 -15.61
CA GLU A 121 -1.68 0.88 -14.42
C GLU A 121 -0.37 1.59 -14.77
N THR A 122 0.36 1.05 -15.75
CA THR A 122 1.60 1.67 -16.25
C THR A 122 1.32 3.04 -16.85
N ALA A 123 0.25 3.17 -17.66
CA ALA A 123 -0.14 4.43 -18.26
C ALA A 123 -0.54 5.48 -17.22
N ALA A 124 -1.28 5.09 -16.17
CA ALA A 124 -1.63 5.98 -15.07
C ALA A 124 -0.39 6.48 -14.32
N GLY A 125 0.57 5.59 -14.03
CA GLY A 125 1.83 5.95 -13.39
C GLY A 125 2.69 6.89 -14.25
N VAL A 126 2.81 6.62 -15.55
CA VAL A 126 3.52 7.50 -16.49
C VAL A 126 2.85 8.87 -16.59
N LEU A 127 1.52 8.92 -16.70
CA LEU A 127 0.78 10.17 -16.76
C LEU A 127 0.96 11.00 -15.48
N LEU A 128 0.97 10.34 -14.32
CA LEU A 128 1.21 10.99 -13.05
C LEU A 128 2.65 11.53 -12.94
N LEU A 129 3.64 10.78 -13.41
CA LEU A 129 5.03 11.25 -13.50
C LEU A 129 5.16 12.46 -14.43
N LEU A 130 4.49 12.46 -15.57
CA LEU A 130 4.50 13.58 -16.52
C LEU A 130 3.91 14.84 -15.90
N ILE A 131 2.73 14.74 -15.26
CA ILE A 131 2.10 15.86 -14.57
C ILE A 131 3.00 16.38 -13.45
N SER A 132 3.59 15.48 -12.66
CA SER A 132 4.52 15.83 -11.59
C SER A 132 5.75 16.58 -12.11
N ALA A 133 6.37 16.08 -13.20
CA ALA A 133 7.54 16.71 -13.81
C ALA A 133 7.21 18.07 -14.41
N GLN A 134 6.05 18.22 -15.06
CA GLN A 134 5.58 19.51 -15.57
C GLN A 134 5.36 20.52 -14.44
N LEU A 135 4.70 20.12 -13.35
CA LEU A 135 4.47 20.98 -12.20
C LEU A 135 5.80 21.40 -11.55
N PHE A 136 6.75 20.48 -11.44
CA PHE A 136 8.09 20.76 -10.91
C PHE A 136 8.84 21.77 -11.78
N TRP A 137 8.76 21.61 -13.11
CA TRP A 137 9.38 22.53 -14.06
C TRP A 137 8.77 23.94 -13.96
N GLU A 138 7.44 24.05 -13.89
CA GLU A 138 6.78 25.34 -13.71
C GLU A 138 7.20 26.00 -12.40
N VAL A 139 7.23 25.26 -11.29
CA VAL A 139 7.65 25.79 -9.99
C VAL A 139 9.09 26.31 -10.00
N PHE A 140 10.01 25.66 -10.73
CA PHE A 140 11.41 26.08 -10.79
C PHE A 140 11.66 27.24 -11.77
N HIS A 141 10.73 27.45 -12.72
CA HIS A 141 10.81 28.50 -13.73
C HIS A 141 9.88 29.70 -13.42
N LEU A 142 9.28 29.73 -12.23
CA LEU A 142 8.59 30.90 -11.65
C LEU A 142 9.57 31.79 -10.87
#